data_AF-F8NDS1-F1
#
_entry.id   AF-F8NDS1-F1
#
_cell.length_a   1.000
_cell.length_b   1.000
_cell.length_c   1.000
_cell.angle_alpha   90.00
_cell.angle_beta   90.00
_cell.angle_gamma   90.00
#
_symmetry.space_group_name_H-M   'P 1'
#
loop_
_entity.id
_entity.type
_entity.pdbx_description
1 polymer ?
#
loop_
_entity_poly.entity_id
_entity_poly.type
_entity_poly.pdbx_seq_one_letter_code
_entity_poly.pdbx_strand_id
1 'polypeptide(L)'
;MPIFQDVHGLAVKFFIQKDLAQGIQAELCETITVGSRIRSSCSSSKALQSLGGRVETKVPRQGYVLVQNGSTEEERLRLCWASPDRPERHFVPYTYVEACKIAGILLKQIFAHDGEPIKMHIHPSIANVNARMALSQRIMHSGGDPTASVQSARIILADPNTEVFQHLVKVYQGVPNKYVESYLWVKKCIEKGVLVYTPLVYKNPGGRRPGEERTQFTDEDEAHLCAWIAAKIPFKETGGRTGNRLYQQLCEMAADPEYTWVTRHTWQSWRERYKKNAARLDALIAAIVDQRKPSQGEKGQYGYVRKTEDKPKRSRRKRSRNTDHFHPSDDEFLSAFEDNSGKSPAMSTPSVLYASIEHLAIPGARCLDRTSENIIFEELGALDEIGECAQASGDNELAPACGKRKVDEESEGVTNNNKKSRHGSEKKQPEISILHVPLATSTNGSFYPGSLHVIDQTLQDIARDNRFTVEEVQEYYDKCGEMERTRARFDKMRKELSIKFKEDDK
;
A
#
# COMPACT_ATOMS: atom_id res chain seq x y z
N MET A 1 13.21 -4.05 -34.36
CA MET A 1 13.75 -2.74 -34.78
C MET A 1 14.91 -2.41 -33.87
N PRO A 2 15.96 -1.75 -34.36
CA PRO A 2 17.02 -1.18 -33.51
C PRO A 2 16.43 -0.33 -32.38
N ILE A 3 16.96 -0.48 -31.17
CA ILE A 3 16.42 0.19 -29.97
C ILE A 3 16.42 1.71 -30.12
N PHE A 4 17.45 2.28 -30.74
CA PHE A 4 17.69 3.72 -30.91
C PHE A 4 17.35 4.22 -32.31
N GLN A 5 16.26 3.72 -32.89
CA GLN A 5 15.62 4.31 -34.06
C GLN A 5 14.25 4.87 -33.69
N ASP A 6 13.90 6.00 -34.30
CA ASP A 6 12.56 6.59 -34.14
C ASP A 6 11.50 5.84 -34.96
N VAL A 7 10.26 6.32 -34.89
CA VAL A 7 9.12 5.74 -35.65
C VAL A 7 9.29 5.82 -37.18
N HIS A 8 10.23 6.64 -37.66
CA HIS A 8 10.56 6.81 -39.08
C HIS A 8 11.81 6.03 -39.49
N GLY A 9 12.42 5.27 -38.57
CA GLY A 9 13.66 4.54 -38.80
C GLY A 9 14.92 5.41 -38.81
N LEU A 10 14.82 6.68 -38.41
CA LEU A 10 15.98 7.57 -38.28
C LEU A 10 16.72 7.28 -36.98
N ALA A 11 18.05 7.37 -37.03
CA ALA A 11 18.90 7.18 -35.87
C ALA A 11 18.64 8.27 -34.82
N VAL A 12 18.35 7.85 -33.59
CA VAL A 12 18.21 8.76 -32.45
C VAL A 12 19.57 9.39 -32.14
N LYS A 13 19.58 10.70 -31.92
CA LYS A 13 20.79 11.48 -31.65
C LYS A 13 21.11 11.49 -30.17
N PHE A 14 22.36 11.21 -29.85
CA PHE A 14 22.92 11.27 -28.50
C PHE A 14 24.06 12.28 -28.46
N PHE A 15 24.18 13.01 -27.36
CA PHE A 15 25.37 13.77 -27.03
C PHE A 15 25.89 13.28 -25.69
N ILE A 16 27.18 12.97 -25.63
CA ILE A 16 27.86 12.47 -24.42
C ILE A 16 28.62 13.63 -23.79
N GLN A 17 28.30 13.98 -22.55
CA GLN A 17 28.99 15.08 -21.89
C GLN A 17 30.44 14.72 -21.56
N LYS A 18 31.32 15.73 -21.69
CA LYS A 18 32.79 15.56 -21.60
C LYS A 18 33.31 15.33 -20.18
N ASP A 19 32.52 15.59 -19.16
CA ASP A 19 32.89 15.41 -17.75
C ASP A 19 32.80 13.94 -17.29
N LEU A 20 32.15 13.07 -18.08
CA LEU A 20 32.15 11.62 -17.88
C LEU A 20 33.56 11.05 -18.04
N ALA A 21 33.90 9.99 -17.32
CA ALA A 21 35.19 9.32 -17.48
C ALA A 21 35.38 8.83 -18.93
N GLN A 22 36.60 8.98 -19.48
CA GLN A 22 36.91 8.62 -20.87
C GLN A 22 36.53 7.17 -21.23
N GLY A 23 36.68 6.24 -20.29
CA GLY A 23 36.28 4.84 -20.46
C GLY A 23 34.77 4.70 -20.67
N ILE A 24 33.96 5.40 -19.86
CA ILE A 24 32.49 5.41 -19.97
C ILE A 24 32.08 6.06 -21.30
N GLN A 25 32.72 7.16 -21.71
CA GLN A 25 32.43 7.81 -22.99
C GLN A 25 32.66 6.88 -24.18
N ALA A 26 33.79 6.14 -24.18
CA ALA A 26 34.11 5.18 -25.23
C ALA A 26 33.09 4.02 -25.28
N GLU A 27 32.75 3.46 -24.11
CA GLU A 27 31.76 2.37 -23.98
C GLU A 27 30.36 2.80 -24.47
N LEU A 28 29.92 4.01 -24.10
CA LEU A 28 28.64 4.56 -24.55
C LEU A 28 28.64 4.78 -26.06
N CYS A 29 29.71 5.35 -26.61
CA CYS A 29 29.85 5.58 -28.05
C CYS A 29 29.77 4.25 -28.82
N GLU A 30 30.50 3.22 -28.37
CA GLU A 30 30.45 1.88 -28.96
C GLU A 30 29.06 1.25 -28.83
N THR A 31 28.43 1.34 -27.65
CA THR A 31 27.11 0.74 -27.40
C THR A 31 26.03 1.38 -28.27
N ILE A 32 26.03 2.71 -28.40
CA ILE A 32 25.04 3.46 -29.19
C ILE A 32 25.22 3.20 -30.69
N THR A 33 26.46 3.21 -31.18
CA THR A 33 26.75 3.18 -32.63
C THR A 33 26.97 1.78 -33.19
N VAL A 34 27.76 0.93 -32.52
CA VAL A 34 28.28 -0.31 -33.11
C VAL A 34 27.37 -1.51 -32.77
N GLY A 35 26.61 -1.46 -31.68
CA GLY A 35 25.97 -2.66 -31.12
C GLY A 35 27.07 -3.59 -30.61
N SER A 36 27.09 -3.83 -29.30
CA SER A 36 28.18 -4.56 -28.64
C SER A 36 28.56 -5.82 -29.42
N ARG A 37 29.77 -5.83 -30.00
CA ARG A 37 30.28 -6.96 -30.78
C ARG A 37 30.75 -8.04 -29.80
N ILE A 38 29.82 -8.55 -28.98
CA ILE A 38 30.11 -9.64 -28.05
C ILE A 38 30.50 -10.82 -28.92
N ARG A 39 31.79 -11.19 -28.87
CA ARG A 39 32.31 -12.44 -29.44
C ARG A 39 31.77 -13.60 -28.61
N SER A 40 30.46 -13.81 -28.66
CA SER A 40 29.87 -15.03 -28.14
C SER A 40 30.17 -16.13 -29.14
N SER A 41 30.95 -17.11 -28.71
CA SER A 41 31.24 -18.34 -29.46
C SER A 41 30.06 -19.34 -29.42
N CYS A 42 28.91 -18.98 -28.85
CA CYS A 42 27.73 -19.85 -28.87
C CYS A 42 26.90 -19.64 -30.15
N SER A 43 26.64 -20.75 -30.84
CA SER A 43 26.01 -20.83 -32.16
C SER A 43 24.50 -20.54 -32.18
N SER A 44 23.92 -19.96 -31.13
CA SER A 44 22.52 -19.53 -31.11
C SER A 44 22.43 -18.07 -31.57
N SER A 45 22.34 -17.92 -32.89
CA SER A 45 22.14 -16.71 -33.68
C SER A 45 21.05 -15.77 -33.14
N LYS A 46 21.35 -15.01 -32.10
CA LYS A 46 20.60 -13.82 -31.71
C LYS A 46 21.37 -12.64 -32.27
N ALA A 47 21.04 -12.29 -33.52
CA ALA A 47 21.67 -11.22 -34.28
C ALA A 47 21.93 -10.01 -33.37
N LEU A 48 23.21 -9.68 -33.18
CA LEU A 48 23.65 -8.45 -32.52
C LEU A 48 23.22 -7.27 -33.41
N GLN A 49 21.96 -6.87 -33.27
CA GLN A 49 21.42 -5.70 -33.95
C GLN A 49 22.13 -4.49 -33.36
N SER A 50 22.83 -3.75 -34.21
CA SER A 50 23.26 -2.38 -33.91
C SER A 50 22.10 -1.66 -33.25
N LEU A 51 22.31 -1.02 -32.10
CA LEU A 51 21.22 -0.31 -31.42
C LEU A 51 20.69 0.83 -32.30
N GLY A 52 21.46 1.31 -33.28
CA GLY A 52 20.98 2.14 -34.38
C GLY A 52 20.96 3.64 -34.09
N GLY A 53 21.63 4.07 -33.02
CA GLY A 53 21.74 5.48 -32.64
C GLY A 53 22.94 6.18 -33.28
N ARG A 54 22.99 7.51 -33.13
CA ARG A 54 24.08 8.37 -33.62
C ARG A 54 24.60 9.26 -32.50
N VAL A 55 25.91 9.27 -32.27
CA VAL A 55 26.54 10.20 -31.33
C VAL A 55 26.97 11.46 -32.07
N GLU A 56 26.54 12.62 -31.58
CA GLU A 56 26.88 13.93 -32.12
C GLU A 56 27.94 14.63 -31.25
N THR A 57 28.80 15.41 -31.90
CA THR A 57 29.84 16.21 -31.21
C THR A 57 29.29 17.51 -30.61
N LYS A 58 28.08 17.89 -31.01
CA LYS A 58 27.33 19.05 -30.52
C LYS A 58 25.99 18.58 -30.01
N VAL A 59 25.43 19.35 -29.09
CA VAL A 59 24.16 18.94 -28.49
C VAL A 59 23.03 19.06 -29.48
N PRO A 60 22.26 17.98 -29.68
CA PRO A 60 21.24 17.96 -30.69
C PRO A 60 20.06 18.88 -30.34
N ARG A 61 19.31 19.26 -31.38
CA ARG A 61 18.02 19.95 -31.22
C ARG A 61 16.93 19.01 -30.68
N GLN A 62 16.99 17.74 -31.08
CA GLN A 62 16.10 16.65 -30.71
C GLN A 62 16.96 15.42 -30.43
N GLY A 63 16.74 14.76 -29.30
CA GLY A 63 17.50 13.60 -28.86
C GLY A 63 17.91 13.68 -27.38
N TYR A 64 18.94 12.91 -27.02
CA TYR A 64 19.33 12.69 -25.64
C TYR A 64 20.69 13.31 -25.33
N VAL A 65 20.81 13.92 -24.17
CA VAL A 65 22.05 14.44 -23.59
C VAL A 65 22.38 13.60 -22.37
N LEU A 66 23.43 12.79 -22.49
CA LEU A 66 23.89 11.89 -21.44
C LEU A 66 24.79 12.65 -20.47
N VAL A 67 24.39 12.71 -19.21
CA VAL A 67 25.06 13.49 -18.16
C VAL A 67 25.37 12.64 -16.93
N GLN A 68 26.31 13.10 -16.12
CA GLN A 68 26.51 12.61 -14.75
C GLN A 68 25.52 13.34 -13.82
N ASN A 69 24.68 12.58 -13.12
CA ASN A 69 23.70 13.15 -12.20
C ASN A 69 24.39 13.98 -11.09
N GLY A 70 23.91 15.22 -10.90
CA GLY A 70 24.40 16.14 -9.87
C GLY A 70 25.72 16.81 -10.20
N SER A 71 26.23 16.65 -11.43
CA SER A 71 27.38 17.42 -11.91
C SER A 71 27.02 18.90 -12.09
N THR A 72 27.97 19.80 -11.85
CA THR A 72 27.81 21.23 -12.13
C THR A 72 27.56 21.49 -13.62
N GLU A 73 28.11 20.65 -14.47
CA GLU A 73 27.91 20.70 -15.91
C GLU A 73 26.50 20.29 -16.32
N GLU A 74 25.88 19.28 -15.68
CA GLU A 74 24.46 18.98 -15.87
C GLU A 74 23.60 20.22 -15.57
N GLU A 75 23.81 20.83 -14.40
CA GLU A 75 23.04 21.99 -13.97
C GLU A 75 23.21 23.16 -14.96
N ARG A 76 24.45 23.43 -15.38
CA ARG A 76 24.77 24.45 -16.38
C ARG A 76 24.07 24.16 -17.71
N LEU A 77 24.11 22.92 -18.20
CA LEU A 77 23.48 22.53 -19.45
C LEU A 77 21.95 22.65 -19.38
N ARG A 78 21.33 22.22 -18.27
CA ARG A 78 19.88 22.40 -18.05
C ARG A 78 19.53 23.89 -18.04
N LEU A 79 20.27 24.72 -17.31
CA LEU A 79 20.02 26.16 -17.25
C LEU A 79 20.14 26.84 -18.62
N CYS A 80 21.14 26.47 -19.43
CA CYS A 80 21.30 27.04 -20.76
C CYS A 80 20.20 26.59 -21.71
N TRP A 81 19.76 25.33 -21.63
CA TRP A 81 19.11 24.64 -22.76
C TRP A 81 17.79 23.93 -22.46
N ALA A 82 17.25 24.02 -21.24
CA ALA A 82 15.90 23.57 -20.89
C ALA A 82 14.81 24.57 -21.35
N SER A 83 14.98 25.22 -22.51
CA SER A 83 13.94 26.08 -23.06
C SER A 83 12.71 25.23 -23.43
N PRO A 84 11.49 25.66 -23.08
CA PRO A 84 10.25 24.98 -23.47
C PRO A 84 10.06 24.92 -24.99
N ASP A 85 10.81 25.72 -25.78
CA ASP A 85 10.77 25.69 -27.24
C ASP A 85 11.35 24.39 -27.85
N ARG A 86 12.01 23.55 -27.04
CA ARG A 86 12.70 22.33 -27.49
C ARG A 86 12.30 21.11 -26.64
N PRO A 87 11.03 20.69 -26.68
CA PRO A 87 10.50 19.64 -25.80
C PRO A 87 11.11 18.25 -26.07
N GLU A 88 11.65 18.02 -27.27
CA GLU A 88 12.23 16.73 -27.66
C GLU A 88 13.73 16.60 -27.34
N ARG A 89 14.25 17.51 -26.53
CA ARG A 89 15.60 17.41 -25.97
C ARG A 89 15.50 16.89 -24.54
N HIS A 90 16.16 15.76 -24.29
CA HIS A 90 16.05 15.07 -23.01
C HIS A 90 17.42 14.96 -22.32
N PHE A 91 17.49 15.42 -21.08
CA PHE A 91 18.66 15.26 -20.22
C PHE A 91 18.47 14.01 -19.35
N VAL A 92 19.30 12.99 -19.59
CA VAL A 92 19.17 11.68 -18.94
C VAL A 92 20.52 11.24 -18.36
N PRO A 93 20.53 10.44 -17.28
CA PRO A 93 21.78 9.87 -16.77
C PRO A 93 22.47 9.03 -17.84
N TYR A 94 23.79 8.95 -17.81
CA TYR A 94 24.55 8.10 -18.73
C TYR A 94 24.14 6.61 -18.69
N THR A 95 23.63 6.13 -17.55
CA THR A 95 23.08 4.77 -17.37
C THR A 95 21.79 4.51 -18.16
N TYR A 96 21.17 5.54 -18.74
CA TYR A 96 19.97 5.43 -19.58
C TYR A 96 20.15 4.49 -20.78
N VAL A 97 21.34 4.50 -21.39
CA VAL A 97 21.65 3.64 -22.56
C VAL A 97 21.57 2.17 -22.17
N GLU A 98 22.13 1.81 -21.02
CA GLU A 98 22.07 0.46 -20.47
C GLU A 98 20.64 0.08 -20.09
N ALA A 99 19.88 1.00 -19.47
CA ALA A 99 18.48 0.78 -19.14
C ALA A 99 17.62 0.47 -20.38
N CYS A 100 17.82 1.21 -21.48
CA CYS A 100 17.14 0.92 -22.75
C CYS A 100 17.55 -0.44 -23.33
N LYS A 101 18.84 -0.79 -23.23
CA LYS A 101 19.35 -2.10 -23.68
C LYS A 101 18.71 -3.25 -22.89
N ILE A 102 18.62 -3.12 -21.56
CA ILE A 102 17.98 -4.11 -20.69
C ILE A 102 16.49 -4.21 -21.00
N ALA A 103 15.80 -3.08 -21.17
CA ALA A 103 14.38 -3.05 -21.50
C ALA A 103 14.07 -3.55 -22.93
N GLY A 104 15.06 -3.53 -23.83
CA GLY A 104 14.87 -3.87 -25.25
C GLY A 104 14.09 -2.82 -26.04
N ILE A 105 13.86 -1.64 -25.47
CA ILE A 105 13.07 -0.54 -26.05
C ILE A 105 13.68 0.83 -25.71
N LEU A 106 13.45 1.85 -26.54
CA LEU A 106 13.77 3.23 -26.19
C LEU A 106 12.80 3.73 -25.12
N LEU A 107 13.31 3.96 -23.92
CA LEU A 107 12.49 4.43 -22.80
C LEU A 107 12.01 5.87 -23.03
N LYS A 108 10.69 6.04 -23.11
CA LYS A 108 10.06 7.36 -23.29
C LYS A 108 10.22 8.22 -22.05
N GLN A 109 10.41 9.53 -22.25
CA GLN A 109 10.56 10.51 -21.16
C GLN A 109 9.19 10.98 -20.65
N ILE A 110 8.41 10.03 -20.14
CA ILE A 110 7.01 10.25 -19.72
C ILE A 110 6.87 11.04 -18.42
N PHE A 111 7.94 11.14 -17.64
CA PHE A 111 7.95 11.86 -16.37
C PHE A 111 8.56 13.25 -16.48
N ALA A 112 8.47 13.86 -17.67
CA ALA A 112 8.76 15.27 -17.90
C ALA A 112 7.45 16.04 -18.18
N HIS A 113 7.32 17.24 -17.64
CA HIS A 113 6.22 18.15 -17.89
C HIS A 113 6.79 19.50 -18.29
N ASP A 114 6.41 20.01 -19.46
CA ASP A 114 6.94 21.26 -20.03
C ASP A 114 8.49 21.31 -20.11
N GLY A 115 9.10 20.14 -20.35
CA GLY A 115 10.56 20.00 -20.41
C GLY A 115 11.25 19.88 -19.05
N GLU A 116 10.53 20.06 -17.95
CA GLU A 116 11.06 19.89 -16.59
C GLU A 116 10.77 18.50 -16.03
N PRO A 117 11.73 17.86 -15.34
CA PRO A 117 11.50 16.61 -14.63
C PRO A 117 10.41 16.75 -13.55
N ILE A 118 9.45 15.82 -13.52
CA ILE A 118 8.45 15.77 -12.47
C ILE A 118 9.12 15.36 -11.15
N LYS A 119 9.02 16.24 -10.16
CA LYS A 119 9.52 16.00 -8.79
C LYS A 119 8.68 14.92 -8.09
N MET A 120 9.32 13.83 -7.71
CA MET A 120 8.73 12.69 -7.04
C MET A 120 9.44 12.41 -5.71
N HIS A 121 8.67 12.03 -4.69
CA HIS A 121 9.20 11.59 -3.41
C HIS A 121 8.93 10.10 -3.21
N ILE A 122 9.99 9.30 -3.05
CA ILE A 122 9.89 7.88 -2.72
C ILE A 122 9.78 7.74 -1.20
N HIS A 123 8.59 7.45 -0.70
CA HIS A 123 8.32 7.39 0.73
C HIS A 123 9.01 6.18 1.41
N PRO A 124 9.54 6.32 2.64
CA PRO A 124 10.20 5.22 3.37
C PRO A 124 9.32 4.01 3.71
N SER A 125 8.00 4.09 3.52
CA SER A 125 7.07 2.96 3.75
C SER A 125 7.35 1.77 2.84
N ILE A 126 8.01 1.97 1.69
CA ILE A 126 8.50 0.88 0.84
C ILE A 126 9.70 0.28 1.55
N ALA A 127 9.50 -0.81 2.30
CA ALA A 127 10.50 -1.33 3.23
C ALA A 127 11.84 -1.69 2.55
N ASN A 128 11.77 -2.32 1.38
CA ASN A 128 12.95 -2.78 0.64
C ASN A 128 13.76 -1.60 0.07
N VAL A 129 15.00 -1.42 0.55
CA VAL A 129 15.94 -0.37 0.12
C VAL A 129 16.30 -0.53 -1.36
N ASN A 130 16.54 -1.77 -1.82
CA ASN A 130 16.88 -2.08 -3.20
C ASN A 130 15.72 -1.73 -4.14
N ALA A 131 14.49 -2.02 -3.72
CA ALA A 131 13.29 -1.63 -4.46
C ALA A 131 13.19 -0.10 -4.61
N ARG A 132 13.49 0.67 -3.54
CA ARG A 132 13.54 2.15 -3.63
C ARG A 132 14.63 2.64 -4.57
N MET A 133 15.82 2.03 -4.55
CA MET A 133 16.91 2.37 -5.46
C MET A 133 16.55 2.07 -6.92
N ALA A 134 16.01 0.88 -7.20
CA ALA A 134 15.57 0.49 -8.53
C ALA A 134 14.44 1.41 -9.04
N LEU A 135 13.48 1.75 -8.18
CA LEU A 135 12.41 2.68 -8.49
C LEU A 135 12.95 4.08 -8.82
N SER A 136 13.90 4.59 -8.04
CA SER A 136 14.60 5.86 -8.28
C SER A 136 15.26 5.87 -9.66
N GLN A 137 15.99 4.81 -10.02
CA GLN A 137 16.61 4.69 -11.35
C GLN A 137 15.57 4.69 -12.47
N ARG A 138 14.48 3.90 -12.34
CA ARG A 138 13.40 3.86 -13.35
C ARG A 138 12.75 5.23 -13.58
N ILE A 139 12.55 5.99 -12.51
CA ILE A 139 12.01 7.35 -12.59
C ILE A 139 12.99 8.27 -13.34
N MET A 140 14.28 8.25 -13.00
CA MET A 140 15.31 9.05 -13.68
C MET A 140 15.45 8.67 -15.16
N HIS A 141 15.46 7.38 -15.48
CA HIS A 141 15.53 6.91 -16.87
C HIS A 141 14.31 7.29 -17.70
N SER A 142 13.18 7.57 -17.06
CA SER A 142 11.94 7.99 -17.71
C SER A 142 11.70 9.51 -17.60
N GLY A 143 12.71 10.27 -17.19
CA GLY A 143 12.73 11.73 -17.22
C GLY A 143 12.24 12.44 -15.95
N GLY A 144 12.03 11.74 -14.85
CA GLY A 144 11.57 12.30 -13.57
C GLY A 144 12.71 12.57 -12.59
N ASP A 145 12.39 13.27 -11.49
CA ASP A 145 13.32 13.55 -10.38
C ASP A 145 12.85 12.84 -9.10
N PRO A 146 13.50 11.74 -8.67
CA PRO A 146 13.10 10.99 -7.46
C PRO A 146 13.68 11.57 -6.15
N THR A 147 14.45 12.66 -6.21
CA THR A 147 15.19 13.20 -5.06
C THR A 147 14.41 14.25 -4.26
N ALA A 148 13.21 14.60 -4.72
CA ALA A 148 12.41 15.64 -4.12
C ALA A 148 11.95 15.30 -2.69
N SER A 149 11.84 16.33 -1.85
CA SER A 149 11.26 16.21 -0.52
C SER A 149 9.74 16.05 -0.61
N VAL A 150 9.11 15.55 0.46
CA VAL A 150 7.65 15.40 0.55
C VAL A 150 6.92 16.72 0.25
N GLN A 151 7.50 17.85 0.66
CA GLN A 151 6.91 19.17 0.50
C GLN A 151 6.94 19.63 -0.96
N SER A 152 8.11 19.52 -1.61
CA SER A 152 8.34 20.00 -2.98
C SER A 152 7.94 19.02 -4.08
N ALA A 153 7.73 17.74 -3.74
CA ALA A 153 7.30 16.73 -4.69
C ALA A 153 5.87 16.96 -5.19
N ARG A 154 5.68 16.79 -6.50
CA ARG A 154 4.38 16.74 -7.17
C ARG A 154 3.72 15.36 -6.98
N ILE A 155 4.51 14.30 -6.92
CA ILE A 155 4.05 12.92 -6.75
C ILE A 155 4.72 12.28 -5.53
N ILE A 156 3.95 11.66 -4.65
CA ILE A 156 4.45 10.89 -3.51
C ILE A 156 4.18 9.41 -3.79
N LEU A 157 5.22 8.60 -3.83
CA LEU A 157 5.15 7.16 -4.06
C LEU A 157 5.24 6.43 -2.73
N ALA A 158 4.24 5.60 -2.41
CA ALA A 158 4.19 4.84 -1.15
C ALA A 158 3.70 3.40 -1.37
N ASP A 159 3.79 2.58 -0.33
CA ASP A 159 3.37 1.18 -0.37
C ASP A 159 1.86 1.08 -0.09
N PRO A 160 1.03 0.63 -1.06
CA PRO A 160 -0.42 0.57 -0.90
C PRO A 160 -0.87 -0.38 0.23
N ASN A 161 -0.03 -1.32 0.66
CA ASN A 161 -0.35 -2.29 1.71
C ASN A 161 -0.15 -1.72 3.13
N THR A 162 0.28 -0.47 3.25
CA THR A 162 0.54 0.18 4.54
C THR A 162 -0.53 1.22 4.89
N GLU A 163 -0.83 1.39 6.18
CA GLU A 163 -1.74 2.46 6.65
C GLU A 163 -1.22 3.86 6.30
N VAL A 164 0.09 4.00 6.13
CA VAL A 164 0.75 5.26 5.75
C VAL A 164 0.26 5.75 4.40
N PHE A 165 0.03 4.86 3.42
CA PHE A 165 -0.51 5.23 2.13
C PHE A 165 -1.89 5.89 2.27
N GLN A 166 -2.80 5.27 3.04
CA GLN A 166 -4.13 5.82 3.29
C GLN A 166 -4.08 7.16 4.02
N HIS A 167 -3.16 7.30 4.98
CA HIS A 167 -2.92 8.55 5.67
C HIS A 167 -2.44 9.66 4.72
N LEU A 168 -1.45 9.37 3.87
CA LEU A 168 -0.92 10.32 2.88
C LEU A 168 -2.02 10.76 1.89
N VAL A 169 -2.81 9.82 1.36
CA VAL A 169 -3.95 10.13 0.49
C VAL A 169 -4.90 11.10 1.20
N LYS A 170 -5.28 10.82 2.46
CA LYS A 170 -6.18 11.68 3.24
C LYS A 170 -5.59 13.07 3.50
N VAL A 171 -4.30 13.16 3.81
CA VAL A 171 -3.60 14.43 4.09
C VAL A 171 -3.51 15.31 2.84
N TYR A 172 -3.28 14.70 1.67
CA TYR A 172 -3.03 15.45 0.43
C TYR A 172 -4.21 15.52 -0.54
N GLN A 173 -5.36 14.90 -0.25
CA GLN A 173 -6.54 14.89 -1.13
C GLN A 173 -7.05 16.29 -1.55
N GLY A 174 -6.81 17.32 -0.73
CA GLY A 174 -7.23 18.69 -1.01
C GLY A 174 -6.12 19.60 -1.57
N VAL A 175 -4.89 19.10 -1.73
CA VAL A 175 -3.77 19.92 -2.20
C VAL A 175 -3.71 19.84 -3.73
N PRO A 176 -3.93 20.94 -4.46
CA PRO A 176 -3.87 20.92 -5.92
C PRO A 176 -2.47 20.56 -6.39
N ASN A 177 -2.38 19.86 -7.53
CA ASN A 177 -1.12 19.44 -8.13
C ASN A 177 -0.24 18.55 -7.23
N LYS A 178 -0.81 17.88 -6.22
CA LYS A 178 -0.10 16.87 -5.44
C LYS A 178 -0.84 15.55 -5.51
N TYR A 179 -0.11 14.50 -5.89
CA TYR A 179 -0.65 13.16 -6.12
C TYR A 179 0.03 12.16 -5.19
N VAL A 180 -0.74 11.22 -4.65
CA VAL A 180 -0.23 10.10 -3.85
C VAL A 180 -0.54 8.83 -4.62
N GLU A 181 0.49 8.13 -5.06
CA GLU A 181 0.38 6.96 -5.93
C GLU A 181 1.12 5.75 -5.32
N SER A 182 0.71 4.55 -5.72
CA SER A 182 1.42 3.32 -5.35
C SER A 182 2.78 3.28 -6.05
N TYR A 183 3.81 2.70 -5.44
CA TYR A 183 5.10 2.53 -6.13
C TYR A 183 5.00 1.70 -7.43
N LEU A 184 4.01 0.79 -7.52
CA LEU A 184 3.72 0.00 -8.73
C LEU A 184 3.22 0.86 -9.90
N TRP A 185 2.68 2.04 -9.62
CA TRP A 185 2.18 2.99 -10.62
C TRP A 185 3.25 3.41 -11.63
N VAL A 186 4.52 3.52 -11.18
CA VAL A 186 5.65 3.88 -12.04
C VAL A 186 5.84 2.85 -13.16
N LYS A 187 5.83 1.55 -12.80
CA LYS A 187 5.95 0.45 -13.77
C LYS A 187 4.83 0.53 -14.81
N LYS A 188 3.58 0.67 -14.35
CA LYS A 188 2.39 0.80 -15.21
C LYS A 188 2.47 1.98 -16.18
N CYS A 189 3.00 3.13 -15.74
CA CYS A 189 3.17 4.29 -16.62
C CYS A 189 4.25 4.05 -17.69
N ILE A 190 5.38 3.43 -17.32
CA ILE A 190 6.47 3.12 -18.25
C ILE A 190 6.01 2.12 -19.31
N GLU A 191 5.32 1.05 -18.90
CA GLU A 191 4.79 0.03 -19.82
C GLU A 191 3.78 0.61 -20.80
N LYS A 192 2.89 1.48 -20.33
CA LYS A 192 1.94 2.18 -21.19
C LYS A 192 2.58 3.28 -22.03
N GLY A 193 3.78 3.73 -21.65
CA GLY A 193 4.46 4.86 -22.27
C GLY A 193 3.68 6.17 -22.17
N VAL A 194 2.85 6.32 -21.13
CA VAL A 194 2.05 7.52 -20.85
C VAL A 194 1.88 7.73 -19.35
N LEU A 195 1.90 8.99 -18.93
CA LEU A 195 1.65 9.41 -17.55
C LEU A 195 0.13 9.40 -17.27
N VAL A 196 -0.34 8.42 -16.50
CA VAL A 196 -1.77 8.27 -16.17
C VAL A 196 -1.95 8.19 -14.67
N TYR A 197 -2.53 9.23 -14.07
CA TYR A 197 -2.83 9.27 -12.64
C TYR A 197 -3.97 8.32 -12.26
N THR A 198 -3.94 7.82 -11.02
CA THR A 198 -5.06 7.09 -10.46
C THR A 198 -6.25 8.06 -10.31
N PRO A 199 -7.40 7.79 -10.94
CA PRO A 199 -8.53 8.70 -10.88
C PRO A 199 -8.99 8.87 -9.43
N LEU A 200 -9.22 10.13 -9.03
CA LEU A 200 -9.78 10.43 -7.72
C LEU A 200 -11.18 9.82 -7.64
N VAL A 201 -11.30 8.73 -6.88
CA VAL A 201 -12.60 8.13 -6.59
C VAL A 201 -13.35 9.08 -5.67
N TYR A 202 -14.28 9.84 -6.26
CA TYR A 202 -15.17 10.71 -5.50
C TYR A 202 -16.03 9.84 -4.60
N LYS A 203 -15.68 9.79 -3.31
CA LYS A 203 -16.58 9.24 -2.30
C LYS A 203 -17.70 10.24 -2.15
N ASN A 204 -18.93 9.82 -2.46
CA ASN A 204 -20.10 10.66 -2.19
C ASN A 204 -20.04 11.10 -0.73
N PRO A 205 -20.11 12.42 -0.43
CA PRO A 205 -20.10 12.92 0.93
C PRO A 205 -21.22 12.20 1.64
N GLY A 206 -20.85 11.36 2.62
CA GLY A 206 -21.77 10.42 3.25
C GLY A 206 -23.07 11.12 3.61
N GLY A 207 -24.17 10.62 3.08
CA GLY A 207 -25.48 11.24 3.18
C GLY A 207 -26.49 10.28 2.57
N ARG A 208 -27.65 10.17 3.20
CA ARG A 208 -28.76 9.42 2.61
C ARG A 208 -29.17 10.14 1.33
N ARG A 209 -29.43 9.38 0.27
CA ARG A 209 -29.93 9.99 -0.97
C ARG A 209 -31.27 10.68 -0.63
N PRO A 210 -31.53 11.91 -1.10
CA PRO A 210 -32.85 12.50 -0.97
C PRO A 210 -33.91 11.53 -1.53
N GLY A 211 -34.87 11.12 -0.70
CA GLY A 211 -35.87 10.11 -1.05
C GLY A 211 -35.57 8.67 -0.59
N GLU A 212 -34.36 8.38 -0.12
CA GLU A 212 -34.07 7.10 0.53
C GLU A 212 -34.67 7.12 1.94
N GLU A 213 -35.85 6.51 2.08
CA GLU A 213 -36.56 6.41 3.34
C GLU A 213 -35.68 5.78 4.41
N ARG A 214 -35.86 6.25 5.66
CA ARG A 214 -35.14 5.63 6.75
C ARG A 214 -35.68 4.22 6.94
N THR A 215 -34.83 3.22 6.74
CA THR A 215 -35.10 1.84 7.16
C THR A 215 -35.68 1.90 8.57
N GLN A 216 -36.92 1.45 8.71
CA GLN A 216 -37.60 1.34 10.00
C GLN A 216 -37.07 0.08 10.69
N PHE A 217 -36.94 0.12 12.00
CA PHE A 217 -36.56 -1.06 12.79
C PHE A 217 -37.73 -2.03 12.80
N THR A 218 -37.50 -3.29 12.43
CA THR A 218 -38.50 -4.36 12.55
C THR A 218 -38.52 -4.92 13.98
N ASP A 219 -39.56 -5.66 14.34
CA ASP A 219 -39.60 -6.33 15.64
C ASP A 219 -38.52 -7.43 15.74
N GLU A 220 -38.19 -8.07 14.62
CA GLU A 220 -37.09 -9.04 14.52
C GLU A 220 -35.72 -8.40 14.78
N ASP A 221 -35.47 -7.22 14.20
CA ASP A 221 -34.26 -6.42 14.43
C ASP A 221 -34.06 -6.15 15.92
N GLU A 222 -35.14 -5.82 16.62
CA GLU A 222 -35.11 -5.57 18.06
C GLU A 222 -34.95 -6.83 18.88
N ALA A 223 -35.55 -7.95 18.47
CA ALA A 223 -35.37 -9.24 19.11
C ALA A 223 -33.90 -9.68 19.04
N HIS A 224 -33.26 -9.56 17.87
CA HIS A 224 -31.84 -9.85 17.70
C HIS A 224 -30.96 -8.88 18.50
N LEU A 225 -31.29 -7.58 18.52
CA LEU A 225 -30.59 -6.60 19.35
C LEU A 225 -30.68 -6.96 20.84
N CYS A 226 -31.86 -7.35 21.32
CA CYS A 226 -32.06 -7.77 22.70
C CYS A 226 -31.29 -9.05 23.01
N ALA A 227 -31.29 -10.04 22.12
CA ALA A 227 -30.51 -11.27 22.28
C ALA A 227 -29.01 -11.00 22.37
N TRP A 228 -28.49 -10.08 21.55
CA TRP A 228 -27.09 -9.64 21.61
C TRP A 228 -26.75 -8.93 22.94
N ILE A 229 -27.58 -7.98 23.36
CA ILE A 229 -27.38 -7.27 24.62
C ILE A 229 -27.50 -8.23 25.81
N ALA A 230 -28.45 -9.17 25.78
CA ALA A 230 -28.60 -10.21 26.80
C ALA A 230 -27.34 -11.09 26.89
N ALA A 231 -26.75 -11.45 25.76
CA ALA A 231 -25.52 -12.26 25.72
C ALA A 231 -24.30 -11.49 26.25
N LYS A 232 -24.17 -10.18 25.98
CA LYS A 232 -22.99 -9.39 26.37
C LYS A 232 -23.12 -8.71 27.74
N ILE A 233 -24.30 -8.19 28.09
CA ILE A 233 -24.60 -7.45 29.32
C ILE A 233 -25.96 -7.93 29.89
N PRO A 234 -26.00 -9.12 30.51
CA PRO A 234 -27.24 -9.76 30.97
C PRO A 234 -28.02 -8.92 31.99
N PHE A 235 -27.33 -8.21 32.87
CA PHE A 235 -27.95 -7.45 33.95
C PHE A 235 -27.86 -5.94 33.71
N LYS A 236 -28.98 -5.23 33.88
CA LYS A 236 -29.05 -3.77 33.66
C LYS A 236 -28.20 -2.99 34.65
N GLU A 237 -28.13 -3.47 35.89
CA GLU A 237 -27.44 -2.84 37.02
C GLU A 237 -25.94 -2.71 36.80
N THR A 238 -25.35 -3.64 36.04
CA THR A 238 -23.95 -3.60 35.62
C THR A 238 -23.63 -2.34 34.78
N GLY A 239 -24.67 -1.71 34.21
CA GLY A 239 -24.54 -0.55 33.33
C GLY A 239 -24.00 -0.93 31.94
N GLY A 240 -23.56 0.05 31.16
CA GLY A 240 -22.85 -0.20 29.90
C GLY A 240 -23.72 -0.53 28.67
N ARG A 241 -25.01 -0.86 28.83
CA ARG A 241 -25.94 -1.09 27.70
C ARG A 241 -26.07 0.10 26.73
N THR A 242 -25.71 1.32 27.16
CA THR A 242 -25.72 2.54 26.33
C THR A 242 -24.32 2.96 25.84
N GLY A 243 -23.28 2.14 26.06
CA GLY A 243 -21.91 2.45 25.64
C GLY A 243 -21.70 2.24 24.14
N ASN A 244 -20.96 3.15 23.47
CA ASN A 244 -20.74 3.10 22.02
C ASN A 244 -20.06 1.80 21.57
N ARG A 245 -19.09 1.31 22.34
CA ARG A 245 -18.28 0.12 22.02
C ARG A 245 -19.13 -1.15 21.82
N LEU A 246 -20.22 -1.31 22.59
CA LEU A 246 -21.12 -2.45 22.47
C LEU A 246 -21.74 -2.55 21.07
N TYR A 247 -22.15 -1.40 20.52
CA TYR A 247 -22.81 -1.32 19.22
C TYR A 247 -21.81 -1.28 18.05
N GLN A 248 -20.62 -0.72 18.28
CA GLN A 248 -19.51 -0.83 17.31
C GLN A 248 -19.14 -2.30 17.10
N GLN A 249 -18.98 -3.06 18.20
CA GLN A 249 -18.73 -4.50 18.11
C GLN A 249 -19.87 -5.27 17.47
N LEU A 250 -21.12 -4.91 17.74
CA LEU A 250 -22.25 -5.51 17.03
C LEU A 250 -22.09 -5.35 15.50
N CYS A 251 -21.67 -4.17 15.03
CA CYS A 251 -21.42 -3.93 13.60
C CYS A 251 -20.14 -4.60 13.08
N GLU A 252 -19.12 -4.81 13.91
CA GLU A 252 -17.93 -5.59 13.53
C GLU A 252 -18.27 -7.06 13.28
N MET A 253 -19.25 -7.62 14.00
CA MET A 253 -19.75 -8.99 13.78
C MET A 253 -20.53 -9.16 12.47
N ALA A 254 -20.83 -8.09 11.72
CA ALA A 254 -21.60 -8.16 10.49
C ALA A 254 -20.96 -9.02 9.37
N ALA A 255 -19.69 -9.42 9.53
CA ALA A 255 -19.03 -10.38 8.65
C ALA A 255 -19.63 -11.80 8.77
N ASP A 256 -20.23 -12.14 9.92
CA ASP A 256 -20.86 -13.42 10.14
C ASP A 256 -22.28 -13.45 9.52
N PRO A 257 -22.67 -14.52 8.80
CA PRO A 257 -23.98 -14.63 8.15
C PRO A 257 -25.18 -14.42 9.09
N GLU A 258 -25.05 -14.84 10.36
CA GLU A 258 -26.09 -14.70 11.40
C GLU A 258 -26.31 -13.23 11.82
N TYR A 259 -25.33 -12.34 11.59
CA TYR A 259 -25.35 -10.94 11.98
C TYR A 259 -25.55 -9.98 10.80
N THR A 260 -25.93 -10.51 9.63
CA THR A 260 -26.21 -9.70 8.41
C THR A 260 -27.26 -8.61 8.65
N TRP A 261 -28.24 -8.85 9.53
CA TRP A 261 -29.27 -7.88 9.92
C TRP A 261 -28.70 -6.60 10.54
N VAL A 262 -27.50 -6.65 11.14
CA VAL A 262 -26.88 -5.47 11.77
C VAL A 262 -26.56 -4.38 10.75
N THR A 263 -26.23 -4.74 9.51
CA THR A 263 -25.86 -3.81 8.43
C THR A 263 -26.99 -2.87 8.02
N ARG A 264 -28.25 -3.21 8.35
CA ARG A 264 -29.44 -2.40 8.04
C ARG A 264 -29.42 -1.03 8.70
N HIS A 265 -28.70 -0.89 9.82
CA HIS A 265 -28.60 0.37 10.55
C HIS A 265 -27.18 0.61 11.07
N THR A 266 -26.79 1.88 11.19
CA THR A 266 -25.49 2.22 11.78
C THR A 266 -25.50 1.94 13.29
N TRP A 267 -24.33 1.69 13.88
CA TRP A 267 -24.20 1.47 15.34
C TRP A 267 -24.81 2.61 16.17
N GLN A 268 -24.75 3.86 15.70
CA GLN A 268 -25.41 5.00 16.37
C GLN A 268 -26.93 4.85 16.37
N SER A 269 -27.50 4.38 15.25
CA SER A 269 -28.94 4.18 15.09
C SER A 269 -29.44 3.06 16.02
N TRP A 270 -28.72 1.93 16.10
CA TRP A 270 -29.00 0.86 17.05
C TRP A 270 -28.97 1.35 18.50
N ARG A 271 -27.93 2.11 18.86
CA ARG A 271 -27.78 2.68 20.20
C ARG A 271 -28.93 3.64 20.55
N GLU A 272 -29.28 4.55 19.65
CA GLU A 272 -30.38 5.48 19.87
C GLU A 272 -31.74 4.76 19.91
N ARG A 273 -31.92 3.68 19.12
CA ARG A 273 -33.12 2.83 19.19
C ARG A 273 -33.25 2.19 20.57
N TYR A 274 -32.17 1.61 21.10
CA TYR A 274 -32.17 1.07 22.45
C TYR A 274 -32.44 2.15 23.50
N LYS A 275 -31.73 3.28 23.43
CA LYS A 275 -31.86 4.38 24.40
C LYS A 275 -33.30 4.91 24.46
N LYS A 276 -33.97 5.08 23.32
CA LYS A 276 -35.37 5.57 23.27
C LYS A 276 -36.39 4.53 23.74
N ASN A 277 -36.10 3.23 23.55
CA ASN A 277 -37.01 2.13 23.88
C ASN A 277 -36.53 1.30 25.08
N ALA A 278 -35.67 1.86 25.92
CA ALA A 278 -34.93 1.09 26.93
C ALA A 278 -35.86 0.33 27.87
N ALA A 279 -36.98 0.94 28.31
CA ALA A 279 -37.93 0.28 29.20
C ALA A 279 -38.53 -1.01 28.60
N ARG A 280 -38.95 -0.97 27.32
CA ARG A 280 -39.53 -2.14 26.64
C ARG A 280 -38.48 -3.19 26.32
N LEU A 281 -37.34 -2.76 25.77
CA LEU A 281 -36.28 -3.69 25.38
C LEU A 281 -35.60 -4.31 26.60
N ASP A 282 -35.47 -3.58 27.72
CA ASP A 282 -34.94 -4.15 28.97
C ASP A 282 -35.84 -5.27 29.52
N ALA A 283 -37.17 -5.17 29.35
CA ALA A 283 -38.08 -6.24 29.73
C ALA A 283 -37.90 -7.49 28.86
N LEU A 284 -37.72 -7.33 27.54
CA LEU A 284 -37.39 -8.43 26.63
C LEU A 284 -36.03 -9.05 26.95
N ILE A 285 -35.02 -8.23 27.21
CA ILE A 285 -33.68 -8.69 27.60
C ILE A 285 -33.77 -9.49 28.91
N ALA A 286 -34.51 -9.00 29.91
CA ALA A 286 -34.70 -9.73 31.16
C ALA A 286 -35.35 -11.11 30.92
N ALA A 287 -36.41 -11.18 30.11
CA ALA A 287 -37.04 -12.44 29.74
C ALA A 287 -36.08 -13.42 29.03
N ILE A 288 -35.23 -12.92 28.12
CA ILE A 288 -34.22 -13.75 27.43
C ILE A 288 -33.17 -14.27 28.43
N VAL A 289 -32.74 -13.43 29.38
CA VAL A 289 -31.77 -13.81 30.41
C VAL A 289 -32.37 -14.85 31.37
N ASP A 290 -33.64 -14.68 31.75
CA ASP A 290 -34.37 -15.62 32.60
C ASP A 290 -34.55 -16.99 31.93
N GLN A 291 -34.75 -17.01 30.60
CA GLN A 291 -34.83 -18.25 29.83
C GLN A 291 -33.48 -18.94 29.66
N ARG A 292 -32.42 -18.17 29.35
CA ARG A 292 -31.09 -18.73 29.11
C ARG A 292 -30.34 -19.09 30.39
N LYS A 293 -30.76 -18.55 31.54
CA LYS A 293 -30.13 -18.71 32.87
C LYS A 293 -28.61 -18.81 32.78
N PRO A 294 -27.92 -17.78 32.22
CA PRO A 294 -26.47 -17.84 32.10
C PRO A 294 -25.86 -18.04 33.48
N SER A 295 -25.10 -19.13 33.66
CA SER A 295 -24.48 -19.49 34.92
C SER A 295 -23.67 -18.31 35.44
N GLN A 296 -24.00 -17.84 36.65
CA GLN A 296 -23.39 -16.67 37.26
C GLN A 296 -21.90 -16.92 37.52
N GLY A 297 -21.04 -16.59 36.55
CA GLY A 297 -19.58 -16.80 36.62
C GLY A 297 -18.90 -17.33 35.36
N GLU A 298 -19.63 -17.67 34.29
CA GLU A 298 -19.01 -18.14 33.04
C GLU A 298 -18.22 -17.03 32.31
N LYS A 299 -17.01 -17.37 31.84
CA LYS A 299 -16.09 -16.49 31.09
C LYS A 299 -16.80 -15.94 29.85
N GLY A 300 -17.14 -14.65 29.87
CA GLY A 300 -17.87 -13.98 28.79
C GLY A 300 -18.62 -12.72 29.22
N GLN A 301 -18.88 -12.57 30.53
CA GLN A 301 -19.31 -11.30 31.09
C GLN A 301 -18.21 -10.25 30.92
N TYR A 302 -18.49 -9.27 30.07
CA TYR A 302 -17.65 -8.15 29.74
C TYR A 302 -16.97 -7.59 31.01
N GLY A 303 -15.63 -7.61 31.07
CA GLY A 303 -14.79 -7.23 32.22
C GLY A 303 -14.88 -5.77 32.68
N TYR A 304 -15.95 -5.07 32.30
CA TYR A 304 -16.34 -3.75 32.76
C TYR A 304 -17.61 -3.81 33.62
N VAL A 305 -17.71 -4.81 34.51
CA VAL A 305 -18.59 -4.65 35.68
C VAL A 305 -18.03 -3.47 36.44
N ARG A 306 -18.71 -2.32 36.36
CA ARG A 306 -18.45 -1.23 37.29
C ARG A 306 -18.81 -1.80 38.66
N LYS A 307 -17.81 -2.33 39.37
CA LYS A 307 -17.96 -2.57 40.80
C LYS A 307 -18.49 -1.25 41.33
N THR A 308 -19.68 -1.27 41.91
CA THR A 308 -20.14 -0.20 42.77
C THR A 308 -19.13 -0.18 43.90
N GLU A 309 -18.01 0.51 43.68
CA GLU A 309 -17.09 0.80 44.75
C GLU A 309 -17.94 1.57 45.74
N ASP A 310 -18.20 0.94 46.89
CA ASP A 310 -18.75 1.57 48.08
C ASP A 310 -17.73 2.64 48.51
N LYS A 311 -17.69 3.74 47.75
CA LYS A 311 -16.88 4.89 48.11
C LYS A 311 -17.47 5.34 49.44
N PRO A 312 -16.73 5.22 50.56
CA PRO A 312 -17.24 5.64 51.85
C PRO A 312 -17.70 7.08 51.69
N LYS A 313 -18.96 7.32 52.03
CA LYS A 313 -19.64 8.62 51.99
C LYS A 313 -18.72 9.65 52.65
N ARG A 314 -17.85 10.30 51.88
CA ARG A 314 -17.02 11.40 52.40
C ARG A 314 -18.04 12.44 52.85
N SER A 315 -18.13 12.64 54.17
CA SER A 315 -18.99 13.63 54.77
C SER A 315 -18.64 14.96 54.13
N ARG A 316 -19.50 15.41 53.22
CA ARG A 316 -19.36 16.70 52.56
C ARG A 316 -19.57 17.74 53.66
N ARG A 317 -18.48 18.19 54.26
CA ARG A 317 -18.44 19.25 55.26
C ARG A 317 -19.18 20.44 54.66
N LYS A 318 -20.36 20.72 55.22
CA LYS A 318 -21.30 21.79 54.83
C LYS A 318 -20.57 23.12 55.02
N ARG A 319 -19.92 23.64 53.97
CA ARG A 319 -19.39 25.00 53.96
C ARG A 319 -20.61 25.92 53.77
N SER A 320 -21.04 26.52 54.89
CA SER A 320 -22.01 27.61 54.93
C SER A 320 -21.65 28.65 53.87
N ARG A 321 -22.51 28.84 52.88
CA ARG A 321 -22.38 29.90 51.88
C ARG A 321 -23.16 31.09 52.43
N ASN A 322 -22.39 32.06 52.92
CA ASN A 322 -22.88 33.36 53.32
C ASN A 322 -23.52 34.04 52.10
N THR A 323 -24.68 34.61 52.33
CA THR A 323 -25.50 35.40 51.43
C THR A 323 -24.78 36.70 51.13
N ASP A 324 -24.53 37.00 49.85
CA ASP A 324 -24.39 38.39 49.42
C ASP A 324 -25.03 38.57 48.05
N HIS A 325 -25.91 39.57 48.04
CA HIS A 325 -26.67 40.09 46.92
C HIS A 325 -25.76 40.42 45.74
N PHE A 326 -26.11 39.94 44.54
CA PHE A 326 -25.74 40.64 43.32
C PHE A 326 -26.90 40.60 42.33
N HIS A 327 -27.42 41.78 42.08
CA HIS A 327 -28.51 42.17 41.20
C HIS A 327 -27.95 42.31 39.78
N PRO A 328 -28.52 41.68 38.73
CA PRO A 328 -28.30 42.13 37.36
C PRO A 328 -29.47 43.03 36.97
N SER A 329 -29.15 44.30 36.74
CA SER A 329 -29.99 45.27 36.04
C SER A 329 -30.20 44.83 34.60
N ASP A 330 -31.42 45.03 34.11
CA ASP A 330 -31.74 45.13 32.70
C ASP A 330 -30.89 46.22 32.06
N ASP A 331 -30.30 45.94 30.90
CA ASP A 331 -29.88 46.98 29.96
C ASP A 331 -30.04 46.45 28.52
N GLU A 332 -30.81 47.24 27.78
CA GLU A 332 -31.04 47.20 26.35
C GLU A 332 -29.72 47.19 25.56
N PHE A 333 -29.62 46.35 24.54
CA PHE A 333 -28.73 46.64 23.42
C PHE A 333 -29.37 46.26 22.09
N LEU A 334 -30.03 47.27 21.52
CA LEU A 334 -30.38 47.39 20.10
C LEU A 334 -29.10 47.42 19.26
N SER A 335 -28.95 46.49 18.32
CA SER A 335 -28.09 46.73 17.15
C SER A 335 -28.76 46.20 15.88
N ALA A 336 -29.13 47.16 15.06
CA ALA A 336 -29.62 47.03 13.71
C ALA A 336 -28.55 46.37 12.81
N PHE A 337 -28.99 45.44 11.97
CA PHE A 337 -28.26 45.09 10.74
C PHE A 337 -29.10 45.53 9.55
N GLU A 338 -28.53 46.49 8.84
CA GLU A 338 -29.08 47.14 7.65
C GLU A 338 -29.14 46.19 6.45
N ASP A 339 -30.19 46.43 5.67
CA ASP A 339 -30.38 45.98 4.31
C ASP A 339 -29.18 46.28 3.41
N ASN A 340 -28.70 45.27 2.69
CA ASN A 340 -27.87 45.48 1.51
C ASN A 340 -28.33 44.58 0.36
N SER A 341 -29.41 45.00 -0.29
CA SER A 341 -29.89 44.44 -1.56
C SER A 341 -29.04 44.97 -2.72
N GLY A 342 -28.00 44.23 -3.08
CA GLY A 342 -27.10 44.51 -4.20
C GLY A 342 -27.38 43.64 -5.43
N LYS A 343 -28.00 44.26 -6.44
CA LYS A 343 -28.21 43.87 -7.85
C LYS A 343 -27.26 42.82 -8.44
N SER A 344 -27.83 41.80 -9.09
CA SER A 344 -27.16 40.92 -10.06
C SER A 344 -27.45 41.38 -11.49
N PRO A 345 -26.46 41.48 -12.40
CA PRO A 345 -26.71 41.62 -13.82
C PRO A 345 -26.76 40.27 -14.51
N ALA A 346 -27.76 40.14 -15.40
CA ALA A 346 -27.92 39.05 -16.35
C ALA A 346 -26.77 39.03 -17.37
N MET A 347 -26.23 37.84 -17.66
CA MET A 347 -25.38 37.61 -18.82
C MET A 347 -25.84 36.36 -19.57
N SER A 348 -26.42 36.67 -20.72
CA SER A 348 -26.60 35.94 -21.98
C SER A 348 -25.74 34.70 -22.23
N THR A 349 -26.46 33.67 -22.69
CA THR A 349 -26.04 32.48 -23.42
C THR A 349 -25.36 32.79 -24.77
N PRO A 350 -24.50 31.89 -25.25
CA PRO A 350 -24.50 31.55 -26.66
C PRO A 350 -24.74 30.05 -26.90
N SER A 351 -25.64 29.77 -27.84
CA SER A 351 -25.75 28.49 -28.53
C SER A 351 -24.55 28.29 -29.46
N VAL A 352 -23.95 27.09 -29.45
CA VAL A 352 -23.19 26.57 -30.59
C VAL A 352 -23.50 25.07 -30.77
N LEU A 353 -23.63 24.74 -32.05
CA LEU A 353 -24.09 23.51 -32.70
C LEU A 353 -22.98 22.46 -32.88
N TYR A 354 -23.41 21.19 -33.06
CA TYR A 354 -22.73 20.06 -33.76
C TYR A 354 -21.45 19.50 -33.09
N ALA A 355 -21.07 18.22 -33.17
CA ALA A 355 -21.40 17.14 -34.10
C ALA A 355 -21.26 15.75 -33.44
N SER A 356 -21.95 14.76 -34.00
CA SER A 356 -21.75 13.33 -33.77
C SER A 356 -20.53 12.82 -34.54
N ILE A 357 -19.72 11.94 -33.95
CA ILE A 357 -18.77 11.07 -34.68
C ILE A 357 -18.86 9.66 -34.10
N GLU A 358 -19.20 8.73 -34.99
CA GLU A 358 -19.22 7.28 -34.82
C GLU A 358 -17.83 6.65 -35.00
N HIS A 359 -17.67 5.48 -34.38
CA HIS A 359 -16.86 4.29 -34.74
C HIS A 359 -15.39 4.42 -35.21
N LEU A 360 -14.51 3.64 -34.56
CA LEU A 360 -13.74 2.57 -35.23
C LEU A 360 -13.06 1.65 -34.19
N ALA A 361 -13.38 0.37 -34.27
CA ALA A 361 -12.71 -0.73 -33.60
C ALA A 361 -11.53 -1.21 -34.46
N ILE A 362 -10.40 -1.58 -33.82
CA ILE A 362 -9.30 -2.31 -34.48
C ILE A 362 -8.93 -3.52 -33.60
N PRO A 363 -8.72 -4.72 -34.20
CA PRO A 363 -8.61 -5.98 -33.48
C PRO A 363 -7.18 -6.30 -33.01
N GLY A 364 -7.11 -7.08 -31.94
CA GLY A 364 -5.87 -7.54 -31.31
C GLY A 364 -5.20 -8.71 -32.03
N ALA A 365 -3.88 -8.77 -31.90
CA ALA A 365 -3.07 -9.94 -32.19
C ALA A 365 -2.26 -10.29 -30.93
N ARG A 366 -2.55 -11.46 -30.36
CA ARG A 366 -1.76 -12.12 -29.32
C ARG A 366 -0.68 -12.95 -30.00
N CYS A 367 0.57 -12.84 -29.56
CA CYS A 367 1.61 -13.82 -29.84
C CYS A 367 2.48 -13.96 -28.60
N LEU A 368 2.27 -15.04 -27.85
CA LEU A 368 3.15 -15.52 -26.78
C LEU A 368 3.95 -16.69 -27.34
N ASP A 369 5.27 -16.62 -27.30
CA ASP A 369 6.08 -17.65 -26.64
C ASP A 369 7.53 -17.16 -26.47
N ARG A 370 8.06 -17.20 -25.24
CA ARG A 370 9.47 -16.92 -24.93
C ARG A 370 9.86 -17.46 -23.56
N THR A 371 10.74 -18.45 -23.55
CA THR A 371 11.67 -18.81 -22.46
C THR A 371 13.08 -18.87 -23.10
N SER A 372 14.22 -18.67 -22.46
CA SER A 372 14.64 -18.52 -21.06
C SER A 372 15.99 -17.74 -21.04
N GLU A 373 16.46 -17.43 -19.82
CA GLU A 373 17.77 -16.87 -19.41
C GLU A 373 17.87 -15.33 -19.29
N ASN A 374 17.71 -14.84 -18.05
CA ASN A 374 18.41 -13.69 -17.47
C ASN A 374 18.18 -13.62 -15.95
N ILE A 375 19.09 -14.27 -15.21
CA ILE A 375 19.21 -14.20 -13.75
C ILE A 375 19.78 -12.81 -13.41
N ILE A 376 19.05 -12.02 -12.61
CA ILE A 376 19.38 -10.75 -11.91
C ILE A 376 18.17 -9.76 -11.93
N PHE A 377 17.15 -9.94 -12.79
CA PHE A 377 16.04 -8.98 -12.92
C PHE A 377 14.66 -9.45 -12.38
N GLU A 378 14.60 -10.63 -11.74
CA GLU A 378 13.34 -11.31 -11.39
C GLU A 378 12.68 -10.87 -10.07
N GLU A 379 13.38 -10.20 -9.15
CA GLU A 379 12.86 -9.92 -7.80
C GLU A 379 11.70 -8.90 -7.76
N LEU A 380 11.38 -8.22 -8.86
CA LEU A 380 10.22 -7.30 -8.97
C LEU A 380 9.22 -7.72 -10.07
N GLY A 381 9.42 -8.88 -10.69
CA GLY A 381 8.52 -9.42 -11.73
C GLY A 381 7.42 -10.33 -11.21
N ALA A 382 7.64 -11.00 -10.07
CA ALA A 382 6.77 -12.08 -9.58
C ALA A 382 5.52 -11.63 -8.79
N LEU A 383 5.31 -10.33 -8.57
CA LEU A 383 4.18 -9.82 -7.77
C LEU A 383 2.92 -9.44 -8.56
N ASP A 384 2.93 -9.51 -9.90
CA ASP A 384 1.92 -8.82 -10.74
C ASP A 384 0.89 -9.73 -11.46
N GLU A 385 0.73 -11.01 -11.08
CA GLU A 385 -0.18 -11.94 -11.79
C GLU A 385 -1.48 -12.32 -11.05
N ILE A 386 -1.99 -11.51 -10.11
CA ILE A 386 -3.30 -11.74 -9.49
C ILE A 386 -4.10 -10.44 -9.40
N GLY A 387 -4.97 -10.19 -10.38
CA GLY A 387 -5.83 -9.01 -10.37
C GLY A 387 -6.86 -8.91 -11.50
N GLU A 388 -7.34 -10.02 -12.05
CA GLU A 388 -8.46 -10.02 -13.00
C GLU A 388 -9.43 -11.15 -12.63
N CYS A 389 -10.42 -10.87 -11.77
CA CYS A 389 -11.50 -11.80 -11.47
C CYS A 389 -12.79 -11.30 -12.14
N ALA A 390 -13.23 -12.09 -13.12
CA ALA A 390 -14.44 -11.88 -13.90
C ALA A 390 -15.71 -12.17 -13.08
N GLN A 391 -16.77 -11.41 -13.39
CA GLN A 391 -18.16 -11.72 -13.02
C GLN A 391 -18.74 -12.81 -13.93
N ALA A 392 -19.23 -13.91 -13.34
CA ALA A 392 -20.34 -14.77 -13.80
C ALA A 392 -20.63 -15.75 -12.62
N SER A 393 -21.77 -15.70 -11.92
CA SER A 393 -23.09 -16.25 -12.27
C SER A 393 -23.10 -17.76 -12.54
N GLY A 394 -23.74 -18.55 -11.66
CA GLY A 394 -24.24 -19.89 -11.98
C GLY A 394 -24.09 -20.97 -10.90
N ASP A 395 -25.16 -21.15 -10.12
CA ASP A 395 -25.70 -22.34 -9.42
C ASP A 395 -24.96 -23.70 -9.55
N ASN A 396 -24.76 -24.44 -8.43
CA ASN A 396 -25.63 -25.55 -8.00
C ASN A 396 -25.04 -26.37 -6.81
N GLU A 397 -25.95 -27.06 -6.13
CA GLU A 397 -25.88 -27.85 -4.89
C GLU A 397 -24.76 -28.92 -4.73
N LEU A 398 -24.30 -29.12 -3.48
CA LEU A 398 -24.53 -30.31 -2.62
C LEU A 398 -23.47 -30.43 -1.50
N ALA A 399 -23.94 -30.61 -0.26
CA ALA A 399 -23.15 -30.94 0.93
C ALA A 399 -22.68 -32.40 0.94
N PRO A 400 -21.74 -32.79 1.83
CA PRO A 400 -22.21 -33.51 3.02
C PRO A 400 -21.44 -33.31 4.34
N ALA A 401 -22.23 -33.37 5.42
CA ALA A 401 -22.09 -34.09 6.69
C ALA A 401 -20.74 -34.28 7.43
N CYS A 402 -20.66 -33.62 8.59
CA CYS A 402 -20.54 -34.18 9.95
C CYS A 402 -19.46 -35.23 10.29
N GLY A 403 -18.51 -34.86 11.17
CA GLY A 403 -17.67 -35.77 11.94
C GLY A 403 -17.24 -35.18 13.29
N LYS A 404 -17.77 -35.75 14.39
CA LYS A 404 -17.49 -35.40 15.81
C LYS A 404 -16.26 -36.14 16.35
N ARG A 405 -15.53 -35.54 17.32
CA ARG A 405 -15.05 -36.06 18.64
C ARG A 405 -13.79 -35.30 19.12
N LYS A 406 -13.85 -34.61 20.28
CA LYS A 406 -13.40 -34.96 21.68
C LYS A 406 -11.94 -34.51 21.97
N VAL A 407 -11.70 -33.57 22.91
CA VAL A 407 -11.48 -33.74 24.39
C VAL A 407 -10.06 -34.31 24.63
N ASP A 408 -9.07 -33.61 25.23
CA ASP A 408 -8.90 -33.25 26.66
C ASP A 408 -7.75 -32.23 26.91
N GLU A 409 -7.89 -31.43 27.99
CA GLU A 409 -6.94 -31.10 29.09
C GLU A 409 -5.50 -30.62 28.78
N GLU A 410 -4.75 -29.86 29.58
CA GLU A 410 -4.83 -29.04 30.80
C GLU A 410 -3.45 -28.33 30.82
N SER A 411 -3.31 -27.18 31.48
CA SER A 411 -2.10 -26.75 32.23
C SER A 411 -1.98 -25.23 32.28
N GLU A 412 -2.39 -24.69 33.43
CA GLU A 412 -1.66 -23.74 34.30
C GLU A 412 -0.54 -22.91 33.62
N GLY A 413 -0.59 -21.57 33.60
CA GLY A 413 -0.71 -20.70 34.76
C GLY A 413 0.68 -20.39 35.34
N VAL A 414 1.25 -19.21 35.08
CA VAL A 414 2.16 -18.50 35.99
C VAL A 414 2.15 -17.01 35.63
N THR A 415 1.76 -16.23 36.62
CA THR A 415 1.83 -14.78 36.73
C THR A 415 3.27 -14.28 36.78
N ASN A 416 3.55 -13.08 36.27
CA ASN A 416 4.42 -12.15 37.00
C ASN A 416 4.14 -10.68 36.67
N ASN A 417 3.71 -9.97 37.71
CA ASN A 417 3.79 -8.54 37.84
C ASN A 417 5.26 -8.13 37.93
N ASN A 418 5.66 -7.01 37.32
CA ASN A 418 6.54 -6.09 38.02
C ASN A 418 6.39 -4.64 37.57
N LYS A 419 6.37 -3.79 38.59
CA LYS A 419 5.99 -2.38 38.62
C LYS A 419 7.24 -1.61 39.03
N LYS A 420 7.55 -0.52 38.32
CA LYS A 420 8.31 0.68 38.73
C LYS A 420 9.62 0.49 39.53
N SER A 421 10.70 1.14 39.09
CA SER A 421 11.08 2.46 39.60
C SER A 421 12.39 2.97 38.98
N ARG A 422 12.48 4.31 38.93
CA ARG A 422 13.58 5.19 38.53
C ARG A 422 14.80 5.08 39.46
N HIS A 423 16.00 5.24 38.89
CA HIS A 423 17.19 6.02 39.30
C HIS A 423 18.22 5.79 38.16
N GLY A 424 18.94 6.73 37.55
CA GLY A 424 19.45 8.00 38.03
C GLY A 424 20.94 7.87 38.37
N SER A 425 21.83 7.77 37.37
CA SER A 425 23.26 8.10 37.52
C SER A 425 24.03 8.10 36.20
N GLU A 426 24.71 9.22 35.96
CA GLU A 426 25.78 9.41 34.99
C GLU A 426 26.96 8.48 35.27
N LYS A 427 27.66 8.02 34.22
CA LYS A 427 29.12 8.15 34.07
C LYS A 427 29.66 7.51 32.79
N LYS A 428 30.49 8.31 32.11
CA LYS A 428 31.75 7.99 31.41
C LYS A 428 31.69 7.10 30.17
N GLN A 429 31.91 7.75 29.03
CA GLN A 429 32.47 7.16 27.82
C GLN A 429 33.89 6.62 28.07
N PRO A 430 34.27 5.49 27.47
CA PRO A 430 35.66 5.20 27.15
C PRO A 430 35.94 5.50 25.67
N GLU A 431 36.99 6.29 25.45
CA GLU A 431 37.73 6.37 24.18
C GLU A 431 38.22 4.97 23.79
N ILE A 432 37.99 4.57 22.54
CA ILE A 432 38.61 3.40 21.94
C ILE A 432 39.60 3.91 20.89
N SER A 433 40.88 3.84 21.26
CA SER A 433 42.03 4.05 20.40
C SER A 433 42.15 2.91 19.39
N ILE A 434 42.03 3.23 18.10
CA ILE A 434 42.24 2.27 17.01
C ILE A 434 43.72 2.25 16.64
N LEU A 435 44.40 1.15 16.98
CA LEU A 435 45.74 0.82 16.54
C LEU A 435 45.72 0.26 15.10
N HIS A 436 46.51 0.89 14.24
CA HIS A 436 46.87 0.43 12.89
C HIS A 436 47.84 -0.76 13.00
N VAL A 437 47.54 -1.87 12.31
CA VAL A 437 48.51 -2.93 11.98
C VAL A 437 48.34 -3.28 10.49
N PRO A 438 49.41 -3.29 9.67
CA PRO A 438 49.33 -3.64 8.27
C PRO A 438 49.58 -5.14 8.06
N LEU A 439 48.83 -5.81 7.18
CA LEU A 439 49.24 -7.13 6.72
C LEU A 439 48.89 -7.44 5.26
N ALA A 440 49.98 -7.62 4.53
CA ALA A 440 50.26 -8.36 3.32
C ALA A 440 49.11 -9.03 2.52
N THR A 441 49.18 -8.73 1.22
CA THR A 441 48.73 -9.49 0.06
C THR A 441 49.02 -11.00 0.16
N SER A 442 47.98 -11.83 0.00
CA SER A 442 48.13 -13.23 -0.39
C SER A 442 47.02 -13.65 -1.35
N THR A 443 47.43 -13.84 -2.60
CA THR A 443 46.76 -14.52 -3.71
C THR A 443 46.55 -16.00 -3.38
N ASN A 444 45.29 -16.44 -3.30
CA ASN A 444 44.78 -17.76 -3.74
C ASN A 444 43.28 -17.86 -3.44
N GLY A 445 42.45 -17.56 -4.46
CA GLY A 445 41.00 -17.61 -4.39
C GLY A 445 40.46 -19.04 -4.44
N SER A 446 40.32 -19.65 -3.27
CA SER A 446 39.38 -20.76 -3.06
C SER A 446 37.99 -20.16 -2.92
N PHE A 447 37.09 -20.45 -3.86
CA PHE A 447 35.68 -20.08 -3.81
C PHE A 447 35.03 -20.75 -2.59
N TYR A 448 34.97 -20.04 -1.47
CA TYR A 448 34.03 -20.39 -0.42
C TYR A 448 32.62 -20.06 -0.92
N PRO A 449 31.66 -20.99 -0.81
CA PRO A 449 30.28 -20.72 -1.18
C PRO A 449 29.81 -19.51 -0.38
N GLY A 450 29.41 -18.47 -1.08
CA GLY A 450 28.90 -17.24 -0.49
C GLY A 450 27.79 -17.57 0.49
N SER A 451 27.80 -16.87 1.63
CA SER A 451 26.75 -16.93 2.64
C SER A 451 25.38 -16.85 1.95
N LEU A 452 24.68 -17.99 1.84
CA LEU A 452 23.32 -18.04 1.33
C LEU A 452 22.45 -17.11 2.19
N HIS A 453 21.49 -16.44 1.55
CA HIS A 453 20.58 -15.56 2.27
C HIS A 453 19.81 -16.39 3.31
N VAL A 454 19.53 -15.83 4.49
CA VAL A 454 18.89 -16.57 5.60
C VAL A 454 17.56 -17.22 5.15
N ILE A 455 16.85 -16.54 4.24
CA ILE A 455 15.60 -17.02 3.63
C ILE A 455 15.87 -18.27 2.78
N ASP A 456 16.85 -18.24 1.88
CA ASP A 456 17.19 -19.37 1.01
C ASP A 456 17.61 -20.60 1.82
N GLN A 457 18.36 -20.38 2.91
CA GLN A 457 18.72 -21.45 3.84
C GLN A 457 17.48 -22.08 4.49
N THR A 458 16.53 -21.27 4.94
CA THR A 458 15.28 -21.78 5.55
C THR A 458 14.38 -22.51 4.55
N LEU A 459 14.34 -22.08 3.28
CA LEU A 459 13.57 -22.76 2.23
C LEU A 459 14.22 -24.09 1.85
N GLN A 460 15.56 -24.16 1.78
CA GLN A 460 16.30 -25.41 1.62
C GLN A 460 16.05 -26.38 2.78
N ASP A 461 15.98 -25.88 4.02
CA ASP A 461 15.70 -26.71 5.19
C ASP A 461 14.26 -27.27 5.15
N ILE A 462 13.25 -26.46 4.81
CA ILE A 462 11.86 -26.94 4.65
C ILE A 462 11.76 -28.00 3.54
N ALA A 463 12.41 -27.78 2.40
CA ALA A 463 12.45 -28.72 1.28
C ALA A 463 13.11 -30.04 1.70
N ARG A 464 14.24 -29.98 2.42
CA ARG A 464 14.97 -31.14 2.93
C ARG A 464 14.14 -31.92 3.97
N ASP A 465 13.53 -31.24 4.93
CA ASP A 465 12.75 -31.84 6.01
C ASP A 465 11.51 -32.58 5.48
N ASN A 466 10.85 -32.01 4.47
CA ASN A 466 9.60 -32.55 3.93
C ASN A 466 9.78 -33.38 2.64
N ARG A 467 11.00 -33.51 2.13
CA ARG A 467 11.34 -34.23 0.88
C ARG A 467 10.63 -33.67 -0.36
N PHE A 468 10.62 -32.35 -0.50
CA PHE A 468 10.17 -31.65 -1.71
C PHE A 468 11.37 -30.96 -2.39
N THR A 469 11.17 -30.48 -3.61
CA THR A 469 12.19 -29.69 -4.31
C THR A 469 12.23 -28.26 -3.75
N VAL A 470 13.39 -27.59 -3.85
CA VAL A 470 13.53 -26.21 -3.34
C VAL A 470 12.65 -25.26 -4.15
N GLU A 471 12.48 -25.54 -5.45
CA GLU A 471 11.66 -24.80 -6.39
C GLU A 471 10.17 -24.82 -6.00
N GLU A 472 9.63 -25.97 -5.60
CA GLU A 472 8.23 -26.07 -5.13
C GLU A 472 7.99 -25.28 -3.84
N VAL A 473 8.95 -25.34 -2.90
CA VAL A 473 8.88 -24.62 -1.63
C VAL A 473 9.02 -23.11 -1.85
N GLN A 474 9.94 -22.71 -2.73
CA GLN A 474 10.13 -21.32 -3.16
C GLN A 474 8.87 -20.78 -3.84
N GLU A 475 8.30 -21.50 -4.81
CA GLU A 475 7.09 -21.06 -5.53
C GLU A 475 5.91 -20.84 -4.57
N TYR A 476 5.75 -21.71 -3.56
CA TYR A 476 4.72 -21.51 -2.53
C TYR A 476 5.03 -20.33 -1.61
N TYR A 477 6.30 -20.16 -1.21
CA TYR A 477 6.74 -19.03 -0.40
C TYR A 477 6.50 -17.71 -1.13
N ASP A 478 6.85 -17.63 -2.41
CA ASP A 478 6.64 -16.44 -3.25
C ASP A 478 5.15 -16.06 -3.34
N LYS A 479 4.25 -17.06 -3.32
CA LYS A 479 2.79 -16.84 -3.31
C LYS A 479 2.24 -16.34 -1.98
N CYS A 480 2.80 -16.75 -0.84
CA CYS A 480 2.23 -16.47 0.48
C CYS A 480 3.01 -15.44 1.32
N GLY A 481 4.30 -15.22 1.02
CA GLY A 481 5.19 -14.30 1.73
C GLY A 481 5.52 -14.68 3.17
N GLU A 482 4.99 -15.79 3.69
CA GLU A 482 5.08 -16.18 5.11
C GLU A 482 5.80 -17.53 5.28
N MET A 483 6.93 -17.51 6.00
CA MET A 483 7.79 -18.69 6.21
C MET A 483 7.11 -19.77 7.07
N GLU A 484 6.41 -19.38 8.14
CA GLU A 484 5.69 -20.31 9.01
C GLU A 484 4.54 -21.01 8.28
N ARG A 485 3.81 -20.27 7.45
CA ARG A 485 2.71 -20.80 6.63
C ARG A 485 3.23 -21.76 5.54
N THR A 486 4.38 -21.45 4.97
CA THR A 486 5.12 -22.33 4.04
C THR A 486 5.46 -23.64 4.72
N ARG A 487 6.15 -23.60 5.87
CA ARG A 487 6.51 -24.79 6.66
C ARG A 487 5.28 -25.65 7.02
N ALA A 488 4.23 -25.03 7.58
CA ALA A 488 3.03 -25.74 8.00
C ALA A 488 2.31 -26.46 6.84
N ARG A 489 2.33 -25.89 5.62
CA ARG A 489 1.72 -26.52 4.46
C ARG A 489 2.48 -27.75 4.00
N PHE A 490 3.80 -27.67 3.87
CA PHE A 490 4.61 -28.81 3.45
C PHE A 490 4.61 -29.93 4.51
N ASP A 491 4.60 -29.59 5.80
CA ASP A 491 4.42 -30.56 6.88
C ASP A 491 3.07 -31.30 6.77
N LYS A 492 2.00 -30.59 6.42
CA LYS A 492 0.66 -31.18 6.22
C LYS A 492 0.65 -32.09 4.99
N MET A 493 1.20 -31.65 3.86
CA MET A 493 1.30 -32.47 2.64
C MET A 493 2.09 -33.75 2.90
N ARG A 494 3.20 -33.67 3.65
CA ARG A 494 4.00 -34.85 3.98
C ARG A 494 3.26 -35.83 4.88
N LYS A 495 2.49 -35.34 5.87
CA LYS A 495 1.62 -36.18 6.70
C LYS A 495 0.56 -36.90 5.88
N GLU A 496 -0.10 -36.21 4.96
CA GLU A 496 -1.13 -36.80 4.09
C GLU A 496 -0.55 -37.89 3.17
N LEU A 497 0.62 -37.65 2.56
CA LEU A 497 1.31 -38.66 1.77
C LEU A 497 1.70 -39.89 2.62
N SER A 498 2.20 -39.66 3.84
CA SER A 498 2.58 -40.75 4.75
C SER A 498 1.39 -41.61 5.20
N ILE A 499 0.20 -41.01 5.32
CA ILE A 499 -1.04 -41.75 5.62
C ILE A 499 -1.42 -42.62 4.42
N LYS A 500 -1.45 -42.06 3.20
CA LYS A 500 -1.83 -42.80 1.99
C LYS A 500 -0.95 -44.02 1.73
N PHE A 501 0.38 -43.87 1.82
CA PHE A 501 1.28 -45.01 1.59
C PHE A 501 1.17 -46.10 2.66
N LYS A 502 0.73 -45.79 3.89
CA LYS A 502 0.48 -46.82 4.92
C LYS A 502 -0.81 -47.59 4.70
N GLU A 503 -1.76 -47.04 3.95
CA GLU A 503 -3.00 -47.71 3.60
C GLU A 503 -2.80 -48.71 2.45
N ASP A 504 -1.89 -48.42 1.52
CA ASP A 504 -1.59 -49.31 0.39
C ASP A 504 -0.77 -50.55 0.78
N ASP A 505 -0.05 -50.52 1.91
CA ASP A 505 0.73 -51.65 2.45
C ASP A 505 -0.10 -52.63 3.32
N LYS A 506 -1.41 -52.40 3.47
CA LYS A 506 -2.35 -53.26 4.21
C LYS A 506 -3.32 -53.96 3.29
#